data_AF-A0A1F8REB7-F1
#
_entry.id   AF-A0A1F8REB7-F1
#
_cell.length_a   1.000
_cell.length_b   1.000
_cell.length_c   1.000
_cell.angle_alpha   90.00
_cell.angle_beta   90.00
_cell.angle_gamma   90.00
#
_symmetry.space_group_name_H-M   'P 1'
#
loop_
_entity.id
_entity.type
_entity.pdbx_description
1 polymer ?
#
loop_
_entity_poly.entity_id
_entity_poly.type
_entity_poly.pdbx_seq_one_letter_code
_entity_poly.pdbx_strand_id
1 'polypeptide(L)'
;MAKPLFEGLVFSEAGGALTVVEVGAEWFYRLDDQGFLRHIPARQVDESVLRTIWGMMRGHEKEIADQAMKMLGQADVFSAAVMKSRLEHPEAHLAEVLEHGLPEETRLWMGMMGFRVIVDFHGQVVRVEQPSAPAEGEE
;
A
#
# COMPACT_ATOMS: atom_id res chain seq x y z
N MET A 1 14.97 11.12 7.45
CA MET A 1 13.56 10.96 7.06
C MET A 1 13.30 9.51 6.71
N ALA A 2 12.09 8.99 6.94
CA ALA A 2 11.76 7.61 6.60
C ALA A 2 11.85 7.40 5.08
N LYS A 3 12.38 6.24 4.68
CA LYS A 3 12.45 5.82 3.27
C LYS A 3 11.02 5.62 2.72
N PRO A 4 10.76 5.84 1.43
CA PRO A 4 9.43 5.65 0.85
C PRO A 4 8.87 4.25 1.13
N LEU A 5 7.59 4.20 1.51
CA LEU A 5 6.94 2.97 1.99
C LEU A 5 6.82 1.90 0.91
N PHE A 6 6.45 2.35 -0.30
CA PHE A 6 6.12 1.50 -1.43
C PHE A 6 7.26 1.41 -2.46
N GLU A 7 8.52 1.60 -2.02
CA GLU A 7 9.68 1.42 -2.88
C GLU A 7 9.64 0.06 -3.60
N GLY A 8 9.78 0.07 -4.93
CA GLY A 8 9.70 -1.14 -5.75
C GLY A 8 8.29 -1.65 -6.02
N LEU A 9 7.25 -1.00 -5.48
CA LEU A 9 5.84 -1.34 -5.69
C LEU A 9 5.06 -0.26 -6.45
N VAL A 10 5.70 0.86 -6.78
CA VAL A 10 5.10 1.96 -7.56
C VAL A 10 5.50 1.86 -9.03
N PHE A 11 4.51 1.93 -9.91
CA PHE A 11 4.64 1.80 -11.36
C PHE A 11 3.93 2.95 -12.07
N SER A 12 4.42 3.33 -13.25
CA SER A 12 3.73 4.26 -14.14
C SER A 12 2.58 3.58 -14.86
N GLU A 13 1.71 4.36 -15.49
CA GLU A 13 0.64 3.85 -16.37
C GLU A 13 1.16 2.98 -17.52
N ALA A 14 2.40 3.23 -17.98
CA ALA A 14 3.06 2.42 -18.99
C ALA A 14 3.65 1.10 -18.43
N GLY A 15 3.50 0.84 -17.13
CA GLY A 15 3.98 -0.36 -16.44
C GLY A 15 5.43 -0.31 -15.99
N GLY A 16 6.13 0.82 -16.16
CA GLY A 16 7.51 0.99 -15.74
C GLY A 16 7.61 1.21 -14.22
N ALA A 17 8.46 0.45 -13.53
CA ALA A 17 8.69 0.65 -12.10
C ALA A 17 9.40 1.99 -11.84
N LEU A 18 8.93 2.75 -10.85
CA LEU A 18 9.57 3.97 -10.42
C LEU A 18 10.73 3.63 -9.47
N THR A 19 11.86 4.31 -9.64
CA THR A 19 13.01 4.17 -8.75
C THR A 19 12.98 5.23 -7.66
N VAL A 20 13.44 4.91 -6.45
CA VAL A 20 13.54 5.89 -5.38
C VAL A 20 14.88 6.63 -5.45
N VAL A 21 14.86 7.93 -5.20
CA VAL A 21 16.05 8.78 -5.10
C VAL A 21 15.91 9.77 -3.96
N GLU A 22 17.01 10.03 -3.26
CA GLU A 22 17.11 11.11 -2.26
C GLU A 22 17.68 12.36 -2.94
N VAL A 23 16.99 13.48 -2.81
CA VAL A 23 17.47 14.79 -3.30
C VAL A 23 17.47 15.76 -2.12
N GLY A 24 18.66 16.14 -1.67
CA GLY A 24 18.83 16.96 -0.47
C GLY A 24 18.44 16.16 0.78
N ALA A 25 17.31 16.48 1.39
CA ALA A 25 16.77 15.80 2.58
C ALA A 25 15.39 15.19 2.33
N GLU A 26 14.93 15.15 1.08
CA GLU A 26 13.61 14.64 0.69
C GLU A 26 13.73 13.43 -0.26
N TRP A 27 12.80 12.50 -0.12
CA TRP A 27 12.71 11.30 -0.96
C TRP A 27 11.72 11.50 -2.11
N PHE A 28 12.09 11.01 -3.28
CA PHE A 28 11.29 11.11 -4.50
C PHE A 28 11.15 9.75 -5.18
N TYR A 29 9.97 9.50 -5.74
CA TYR A 29 9.80 8.51 -6.79
C TYR A 29 10.19 9.15 -8.12
N ARG A 30 11.12 8.51 -8.82
CA ARG A 30 11.60 8.95 -10.12
C ARG A 30 10.89 8.18 -11.23
N LEU A 31 10.20 8.91 -12.08
CA LEU A 31 9.43 8.40 -13.21
C LEU A 31 10.12 8.83 -14.52
N ASP A 32 10.36 7.87 -15.41
CA ASP A 32 10.87 8.14 -16.76
C ASP A 32 9.72 8.41 -17.72
N ASP A 33 9.56 9.68 -18.08
CA ASP A 33 8.57 10.17 -19.05
C ASP A 33 9.29 10.44 -20.38
N GLN A 34 9.50 9.36 -21.16
CA GLN A 34 10.14 9.43 -22.48
C GLN A 34 11.53 10.10 -22.47
N GLY A 35 12.36 9.78 -21.47
CA GLY A 35 13.68 10.37 -21.26
C GLY A 35 13.68 11.60 -20.34
N PHE A 36 12.50 12.09 -19.94
CA PHE A 36 12.37 13.13 -18.93
C PHE A 36 12.17 12.53 -17.54
N LEU A 37 13.19 12.62 -16.68
CA LEU A 37 13.16 12.06 -15.33
C LEU A 37 12.43 12.99 -14.36
N ARG A 38 11.15 12.72 -14.14
CA ARG A 38 10.30 13.43 -13.18
C ARG A 38 10.62 12.96 -11.77
N HIS A 39 10.72 13.91 -10.84
CA HIS A 39 10.89 13.64 -9.42
C HIS A 39 9.58 13.97 -8.71
N ILE A 40 8.91 12.94 -8.20
CA ILE A 40 7.61 13.04 -7.55
C ILE A 40 7.85 12.87 -6.04
N PRO A 41 7.44 13.83 -5.18
CA PRO A 41 7.63 13.72 -3.74
C PRO A 41 7.03 12.43 -3.18
N ALA A 42 7.87 11.57 -2.60
CA ALA A 42 7.46 10.22 -2.23
C ALA A 42 6.37 10.22 -1.15
N ARG A 43 6.46 11.16 -0.21
CA ARG A 43 5.48 11.33 0.86
C ARG A 43 4.06 11.57 0.33
N GLN A 44 3.91 12.36 -0.74
CA GLN A 44 2.59 12.65 -1.32
C GLN A 44 1.98 11.39 -1.93
N VAL A 45 2.79 10.59 -2.63
CA VAL A 45 2.36 9.31 -3.21
C VAL A 45 2.00 8.33 -2.11
N ASP A 46 2.88 8.13 -1.12
CA ASP A 46 2.68 7.18 -0.03
C ASP A 46 1.38 7.48 0.75
N GLU A 47 1.16 8.75 1.11
CA GLU A 47 -0.08 9.18 1.76
C GLU A 47 -1.32 8.95 0.87
N SER A 48 -1.23 9.20 -0.44
CA SER A 48 -2.32 8.96 -1.38
C SER A 48 -2.66 7.48 -1.53
N VAL A 49 -1.65 6.62 -1.56
CA VAL A 49 -1.81 5.16 -1.60
C VAL A 49 -2.53 4.69 -0.34
N LEU A 50 -2.04 5.11 0.84
CA LEU A 50 -2.64 4.72 2.10
C LEU A 50 -4.09 5.20 2.21
N ARG A 51 -4.40 6.43 1.77
CA ARG A 51 -5.79 6.93 1.68
C ARG A 51 -6.66 6.08 0.75
N THR A 52 -6.10 5.62 -0.38
CA THR A 52 -6.82 4.78 -1.34
C THR A 52 -7.11 3.39 -0.77
N ILE A 53 -6.12 2.75 -0.14
CA ILE A 53 -6.29 1.48 0.57
C ILE A 53 -7.36 1.62 1.65
N TRP A 54 -7.31 2.71 2.43
CA TRP A 54 -8.30 2.98 3.45
C TRP A 54 -9.72 3.14 2.89
N GLY A 55 -9.85 3.91 1.80
CA GLY A 55 -11.13 4.09 1.11
C GLY A 55 -11.75 2.77 0.65
N MET A 56 -10.93 1.80 0.21
CA MET A 56 -11.40 0.47 -0.18
C MET A 56 -11.87 -0.38 1.02
N MET A 57 -11.29 -0.19 2.21
CA MET A 57 -11.74 -0.89 3.42
C MET A 57 -13.04 -0.30 3.99
N ARG A 58 -13.23 1.01 3.84
CA ARG A 58 -14.40 1.75 4.33
C ARG A 58 -15.65 1.35 3.53
N GLY A 59 -16.48 0.48 4.11
CA GLY A 59 -17.68 -0.08 3.48
C GLY A 59 -17.60 -1.59 3.21
N HIS A 60 -16.41 -2.18 3.25
CA HIS A 60 -16.16 -3.63 3.16
C HIS A 60 -15.71 -4.23 4.52
N GLU A 61 -15.90 -3.49 5.61
CA GLU A 61 -15.44 -3.85 6.97
C GLU A 61 -15.92 -5.25 7.39
N LYS A 62 -17.14 -5.62 7.01
CA LYS A 62 -17.73 -6.93 7.32
C LYS A 62 -17.06 -8.06 6.53
N GLU A 63 -16.78 -7.85 5.25
CA GLU A 63 -16.15 -8.85 4.38
C GLU A 63 -14.66 -9.04 4.72
N ILE A 64 -13.97 -7.96 5.08
CA ILE A 64 -12.59 -8.00 5.58
C ILE A 64 -12.53 -8.73 6.93
N ALA A 65 -13.48 -8.48 7.84
CA ALA A 65 -13.56 -9.21 9.10
C ALA A 65 -13.81 -10.71 8.86
N ASP A 66 -14.72 -11.07 7.95
CA ASP A 66 -15.03 -12.45 7.61
C ASP A 66 -13.85 -13.16 6.93
N GLN A 67 -13.12 -12.49 6.04
CA GLN A 67 -11.90 -13.03 5.41
C GLN A 67 -10.75 -13.14 6.41
N ALA A 68 -10.56 -12.15 7.30
CA ALA A 68 -9.55 -12.23 8.35
C ALA A 68 -9.82 -13.40 9.30
N MET A 69 -11.09 -13.65 9.66
CA MET A 69 -11.49 -14.82 10.45
C MET A 69 -11.22 -16.15 9.72
N LYS A 70 -11.41 -16.21 8.40
CA LYS A 70 -11.08 -17.39 7.60
C LYS A 70 -9.58 -17.64 7.48
N MET A 71 -8.78 -16.59 7.33
CA MET A 71 -7.32 -16.69 7.19
C MET A 71 -6.59 -16.98 8.50
N LEU A 72 -7.13 -16.53 9.65
CA LEU A 72 -6.51 -16.71 10.98
C LEU A 72 -7.01 -17.95 11.74
N GLY A 73 -7.95 -18.72 11.19
CA GLY A 73 -8.54 -19.87 11.87
C GLY A 73 -9.27 -19.51 13.17
N GLN A 74 -9.56 -20.52 13.99
CA GLN A 74 -10.33 -20.44 15.25
C GLN A 74 -9.65 -19.65 16.40
N ALA A 75 -8.78 -18.69 16.10
CA ALA A 75 -8.06 -17.90 17.10
C ALA A 75 -8.82 -16.63 17.49
N ASP A 76 -9.64 -16.84 18.51
CA ASP A 76 -9.90 -15.89 19.60
C ASP A 76 -10.84 -14.71 19.29
N VAL A 77 -11.99 -14.73 19.95
CA VAL A 77 -13.04 -13.68 19.92
C VAL A 77 -12.48 -12.32 20.39
N PHE A 78 -11.31 -12.32 21.05
CA PHE A 78 -10.53 -11.14 21.41
C PHE A 78 -9.82 -10.47 20.21
N SER A 79 -9.41 -11.21 19.18
CA SER A 79 -8.76 -10.65 17.98
C SER A 79 -9.73 -9.82 17.14
N ALA A 80 -11.01 -10.22 17.08
CA ALA A 80 -12.03 -9.51 16.32
C ALA A 80 -12.34 -8.12 16.91
N ALA A 81 -12.37 -7.98 18.24
CA ALA A 81 -12.62 -6.69 18.90
C ALA A 81 -11.43 -5.73 18.76
N VAL A 82 -10.20 -6.25 18.84
CA VAL A 82 -8.98 -5.47 18.59
C VAL A 82 -8.86 -5.07 17.12
N MET A 83 -9.20 -5.97 16.19
CA MET A 83 -9.24 -5.68 14.75
C MET A 83 -10.31 -4.62 14.43
N LYS A 84 -11.50 -4.74 15.04
CA LYS A 84 -12.56 -3.74 14.90
C LYS A 84 -12.13 -2.37 15.44
N SER A 85 -11.46 -2.31 16.59
CA SER A 85 -10.91 -1.05 17.12
C SER A 85 -9.80 -0.46 16.23
N ARG A 86 -8.99 -1.31 15.59
CA ARG A 86 -7.99 -0.88 14.58
C ARG A 86 -8.63 -0.38 13.29
N LEU A 87 -9.76 -0.95 12.89
CA LEU A 87 -10.58 -0.47 11.77
C LEU A 87 -11.33 0.82 12.12
N GLU A 88 -11.71 1.02 13.39
CA GLU A 88 -12.39 2.22 13.88
C GLU A 88 -11.44 3.41 14.07
N HIS A 89 -10.13 3.18 14.32
CA HIS A 89 -9.09 4.23 14.47
C HIS A 89 -7.88 4.06 13.51
N PRO A 90 -8.13 4.06 12.20
CA PRO A 90 -7.13 3.70 11.19
C PRO A 90 -6.08 4.77 10.93
N GLU A 91 -6.43 6.04 11.11
CA GLU A 91 -5.59 7.19 10.79
C GLU A 91 -4.38 7.26 11.73
N ALA A 92 -4.54 6.84 13.00
CA ALA A 92 -3.46 6.79 13.97
C ALA A 92 -2.42 5.72 13.63
N HIS A 93 -2.85 4.57 13.12
CA HIS A 93 -1.94 3.51 12.68
C HIS A 93 -1.27 3.85 11.34
N LEU A 94 -1.97 4.56 10.45
CA LEU A 94 -1.40 5.07 9.20
C LEU A 94 -0.22 6.02 9.46
N ALA A 95 -0.37 6.92 10.43
CA ALA A 95 0.67 7.85 10.84
C ALA A 95 1.88 7.10 11.43
N GLU A 96 1.64 6.08 12.25
CA GLU A 96 2.69 5.23 12.82
C GLU A 96 3.49 4.48 11.74
N VAL A 97 2.81 3.92 10.73
CA VAL A 97 3.44 3.25 9.57
C VAL A 97 4.23 4.25 8.72
N LEU A 98 3.71 5.47 8.52
CA LEU A 98 4.43 6.54 7.81
C LEU A 98 5.68 7.00 8.57
N GLU A 99 5.67 6.98 9.91
CA GLU A 99 6.81 7.35 10.74
C GLU A 99 7.87 6.25 10.85
N HIS A 100 7.45 4.98 11.04
CA HIS A 100 8.36 3.86 11.30
C HIS A 100 8.75 3.09 10.03
N GLY A 101 8.03 3.28 8.92
CA GLY A 101 8.24 2.57 7.68
C GLY A 101 7.61 1.17 7.66
N LEU A 102 7.63 0.54 6.49
CA LEU A 102 7.27 -0.87 6.34
C LEU A 102 8.53 -1.75 6.43
N PRO A 103 8.50 -2.86 7.19
CA PRO A 103 9.57 -3.86 7.15
C PRO A 103 9.83 -4.33 5.72
N GLU A 104 11.09 -4.53 5.36
CA GLU A 104 11.47 -4.92 4.00
C GLU A 104 10.82 -6.24 3.58
N GLU A 105 10.77 -7.22 4.50
CA GLU A 105 10.11 -8.50 4.28
C GLU A 105 8.63 -8.36 3.91
N THR A 106 7.92 -7.47 4.61
CA THR A 106 6.51 -7.17 4.31
C THR A 106 6.35 -6.57 2.92
N ARG A 107 7.22 -5.63 2.55
CA ARG A 107 7.19 -4.98 1.22
C ARG A 107 7.46 -5.97 0.09
N LEU A 108 8.46 -6.84 0.26
CA LEU A 108 8.80 -7.90 -0.69
C LEU A 108 7.64 -8.88 -0.86
N TRP A 109 7.04 -9.31 0.25
CA TRP A 109 5.87 -10.18 0.24
C TRP A 109 4.68 -9.54 -0.49
N MET A 110 4.40 -8.25 -0.24
CA MET A 110 3.35 -7.52 -0.97
C MET A 110 3.59 -7.55 -2.48
N GLY A 111 4.83 -7.28 -2.92
CA GLY A 111 5.20 -7.36 -4.34
C GLY A 111 5.03 -8.76 -4.92
N MET A 112 5.44 -9.80 -4.20
CA MET A 112 5.27 -11.20 -4.62
C MET A 112 3.80 -11.61 -4.76
N MET A 113 2.93 -11.10 -3.89
CA MET A 113 1.49 -11.34 -3.94
C MET A 113 0.80 -10.54 -5.07
N GLY A 114 1.53 -9.67 -5.78
CA GLY A 114 1.01 -8.88 -6.89
C GLY A 114 0.47 -7.51 -6.48
N PHE A 115 0.81 -7.02 -5.29
CA PHE A 115 0.48 -5.65 -4.91
C PHE A 115 1.22 -4.66 -5.80
N ARG A 116 0.49 -3.73 -6.42
CA ARG A 116 1.08 -2.68 -7.28
C ARG A 116 0.32 -1.38 -7.12
N VAL A 117 1.06 -0.27 -7.11
CA VAL A 117 0.51 1.08 -7.15
C VAL A 117 0.77 1.64 -8.53
N ILE A 118 -0.26 2.07 -9.24
CA ILE A 118 -0.16 2.74 -10.54
C ILE A 118 -0.35 4.24 -10.33
N VAL A 119 0.63 5.03 -10.79
CA VAL A 119 0.59 6.49 -10.74
C VAL A 119 0.66 7.11 -12.14
N ASP A 120 0.04 8.28 -12.29
CA ASP A 120 0.19 9.11 -13.48
C ASP A 120 1.53 9.87 -13.49
N PHE A 121 1.80 10.63 -14.55
CA PHE A 121 3.02 11.43 -14.69
C PHE A 121 3.10 12.61 -13.70
N HIS A 122 2.02 12.97 -13.02
CA HIS A 122 1.98 13.94 -11.93
C HIS A 122 2.23 13.30 -10.56
N GLY A 123 2.25 11.97 -10.46
CA GLY A 123 2.33 11.24 -9.19
C GLY A 123 1.00 11.01 -8.50
N GLN A 124 -0.13 11.24 -9.19
CA GLN A 124 -1.44 10.92 -8.66
C GLN A 124 -1.68 9.41 -8.75
N VAL A 125 -2.21 8.82 -7.68
CA VAL A 125 -2.54 7.40 -7.63
C VAL A 125 -3.77 7.16 -8.51
N VAL A 126 -3.56 6.46 -9.62
CA VAL A 126 -4.62 6.09 -10.58
C VAL A 126 -5.30 4.79 -10.15
N ARG A 127 -4.51 3.81 -9.68
CA ARG A 127 -5.01 2.50 -9.27
C ARG A 127 -4.12 1.88 -8.22
N VAL A 128 -4.72 1.20 -7.25
CA VAL A 128 -4.01 0.29 -6.34
C VAL A 128 -4.50 -1.12 -6.64
N GLU A 129 -3.61 -1.97 -7.13
CA GLU A 129 -3.85 -3.38 -7.34
C GLU A 129 -3.55 -4.11 -6.03
N GLN A 130 -4.60 -4.65 -5.41
CA GLN A 130 -4.45 -5.49 -4.23
C GLN A 130 -4.27 -6.95 -4.65
N PRO A 131 -3.48 -7.73 -3.90
CA PRO A 131 -3.47 -9.17 -4.07
C PRO A 131 -4.88 -9.69 -3.81
N SER A 132 -5.54 -10.25 -4.84
CA SER A 132 -6.71 -11.08 -4.57
C SER A 132 -6.20 -12.33 -3.85
N ALA A 133 -6.86 -12.70 -2.75
CA ALA A 133 -6.70 -14.05 -2.22
C ALA A 133 -6.88 -15.02 -3.39
N PRO A 134 -6.06 -16.08 -3.53
CA PRO A 134 -6.32 -17.09 -4.54
C PRO A 134 -7.78 -17.48 -4.42
N ALA A 135 -8.52 -17.39 -5.53
CA ALA A 135 -9.88 -17.88 -5.57
C ALA A 135 -9.83 -19.34 -5.11
N GLU A 136 -10.32 -19.61 -3.90
CA GLU A 136 -10.60 -20.99 -3.51
C GLU A 136 -11.71 -21.48 -4.45
N GLY A 137 -11.30 -22.30 -5.41
CA GLY A 137 -12.18 -23.16 -6.20
C GLY A 137 -12.64 -22.57 -7.53
N GLU A 138 -11.98 -23.01 -8.59
CA GLU A 138 -12.69 -23.63 -9.72
C GLU A 138 -12.06 -25.02 -9.92
N GLU A 139 -12.94 -26.01 -10.11
CA GLU A 139 -12.79 -27.47 -9.96
C GLU A 139 -11.63 -28.16 -10.69
#